data_AF-A0A8J5XVS1-F1
#
_entry.id   AF-A0A8J5XVS1-F1
#
_cell.length_a   1.000
_cell.length_b   1.000
_cell.length_c   1.000
_cell.angle_alpha   90.00
_cell.angle_beta   90.00
_cell.angle_gamma   90.00
#
_symmetry.space_group_name_H-M   'P 1'
#
loop_
_entity.id
_entity.type
_entity.pdbx_description
1 polymer ?
#
loop_
_entity_poly.entity_id
_entity_poly.type
_entity_poly.pdbx_seq_one_letter_code
_entity_poly.pdbx_strand_id
1 'polypeptide(L)'
;MLQLARVLIVACASYMRHETTGKFLPDDFNVTEIDERTTWEDTRPFITCGVCRMIVAHAYDRLDVLTADDESLHAFLEGACEAPDAQLFHRYQIARAHAGSWDVIPSSEPDDRRTDIRKWQALSMRDTCTFAIAPNDEAIVSALRRCHDDTQRVPCVCAATPLCQSKREPKVA
;
A
#
# COMPACT_ATOMS: atom_id res chain seq x y z
N MET A 1 -3.71 -30.46 55.86
CA MET A 1 -4.16 -29.13 55.39
C MET A 1 -2.96 -28.35 54.88
N LEU A 2 -2.59 -28.53 53.60
CA LEU A 2 -1.41 -27.88 53.01
C LEU A 2 -1.56 -27.83 51.48
N GLN A 3 -2.43 -26.94 51.01
CA GLN A 3 -2.52 -26.52 49.61
C GLN A 3 -2.98 -25.06 49.59
N LEU A 4 -2.49 -24.30 48.60
CA LEU A 4 -2.71 -22.86 48.33
C LEU A 4 -1.60 -21.93 48.86
N ALA A 5 -0.43 -21.90 48.22
CA ALA A 5 0.49 -20.77 48.38
C ALA A 5 1.50 -20.49 47.24
N ARG A 6 1.41 -21.09 46.03
CA ARG A 6 2.54 -20.99 45.07
C ARG A 6 2.23 -20.84 43.57
N VAL A 7 1.15 -20.15 43.16
CA VAL A 7 0.87 -19.99 41.69
C VAL A 7 0.57 -18.55 41.24
N LEU A 8 0.91 -17.50 42.00
CA LEU A 8 0.56 -16.13 41.61
C LEU A 8 1.68 -15.11 41.79
N ILE A 9 2.91 -15.40 41.34
CA ILE A 9 3.97 -14.38 41.16
C ILE A 9 4.85 -14.72 39.94
N VAL A 10 4.26 -14.88 38.75
CA VAL A 10 5.03 -14.93 37.48
C VAL A 10 4.33 -14.17 36.33
N ALA A 11 3.23 -13.44 36.58
CA ALA A 11 2.45 -12.81 35.50
C ALA A 11 2.63 -11.28 35.37
N CYS A 12 3.21 -10.58 36.35
CA CYS A 12 3.30 -9.11 36.31
C CYS A 12 4.70 -8.53 36.00
N ALA A 13 5.72 -9.36 35.80
CA ALA A 13 7.07 -8.88 35.48
C ALA A 13 7.36 -8.79 33.96
N SER A 14 6.50 -9.34 33.11
CA SER A 14 6.72 -9.39 31.65
C SER A 14 6.00 -8.30 30.86
N TYR A 15 5.24 -7.41 31.52
CA TYR A 15 4.39 -6.43 30.82
C TYR A 15 4.86 -4.96 30.94
N MET A 16 5.96 -4.66 31.65
CA MET A 16 6.48 -3.29 31.75
C MET A 16 8.00 -3.21 31.53
N ARG A 17 8.47 -3.79 30.43
CA ARG A 17 9.73 -3.43 29.78
C ARG A 17 9.55 -3.32 28.27
N HIS A 18 8.72 -2.39 27.85
CA HIS A 18 9.10 -1.53 26.73
C HIS A 18 9.50 -0.23 27.41
N GLU A 19 10.76 -0.09 27.80
CA GLU A 19 11.69 0.69 26.98
C GLU A 19 10.95 1.85 26.32
N THR A 20 10.79 2.93 27.08
CA THR A 20 10.96 4.27 26.54
C THR A 20 12.40 4.36 26.00
N THR A 21 12.70 3.66 24.91
CA THR A 21 13.74 4.10 24.00
C THR A 21 13.23 5.42 23.45
N GLY A 22 13.60 6.51 24.13
CA GLY A 22 13.67 7.80 23.47
C GLY A 22 14.40 7.53 22.18
N LYS A 23 13.68 7.63 21.06
CA LYS A 23 14.25 7.47 19.73
C LYS A 23 15.23 8.61 19.59
N PHE A 24 16.48 8.39 20.00
CA PHE A 24 17.59 9.22 19.62
C PHE A 24 17.69 9.05 18.12
N LEU A 25 17.12 10.02 17.43
CA LEU A 25 17.26 10.20 16.01
C LEU A 25 18.78 10.34 15.74
N PRO A 26 19.38 9.52 14.86
CA PRO A 26 20.80 9.64 14.51
C PRO A 26 21.18 11.08 14.17
N ASP A 27 22.43 11.49 14.35
CA ASP A 27 22.83 12.89 14.10
C ASP A 27 22.63 13.34 12.63
N ASP A 28 22.51 12.39 11.69
CA ASP A 28 22.17 12.62 10.27
C ASP A 28 20.65 12.68 10.00
N PHE A 29 19.82 12.61 11.04
CA PHE A 29 18.39 12.46 10.92
C PHE A 29 17.72 13.82 10.69
N ASN A 30 17.29 14.05 9.46
CA ASN A 30 16.64 15.29 9.04
C ASN A 30 15.18 15.31 9.51
N VAL A 31 14.81 16.27 10.38
CA VAL A 31 13.43 16.45 10.88
C VAL A 31 12.42 16.60 9.72
N THR A 32 12.85 17.20 8.61
CA THR A 32 12.05 17.34 7.38
C THR A 32 11.62 15.97 6.82
N GLU A 33 12.44 14.92 6.96
CA GLU A 33 12.10 13.58 6.49
C GLU A 33 11.01 12.91 7.35
N ILE A 34 10.88 13.24 8.64
CA ILE A 34 9.76 12.74 9.45
C ILE A 34 8.46 13.33 8.94
N ASP A 35 8.42 14.65 8.79
CA ASP A 35 7.19 15.36 8.45
C ASP A 35 6.68 14.91 7.08
N GLU A 36 7.58 14.70 6.12
CA GLU A 36 7.26 14.11 4.83
C GLU A 36 6.74 12.68 4.99
N ARG A 37 7.44 11.81 5.72
CA ARG A 37 7.00 10.42 5.94
C ARG A 37 5.62 10.34 6.58
N THR A 38 5.37 11.10 7.65
CA THR A 38 4.08 11.13 8.35
C THR A 38 2.97 11.60 7.42
N THR A 39 3.24 12.63 6.60
CA THR A 39 2.29 13.07 5.57
C THR A 39 1.90 11.91 4.63
N TRP A 40 2.87 11.14 4.15
CA TRP A 40 2.57 10.04 3.22
C TRP A 40 1.95 8.81 3.89
N GLU A 41 2.22 8.56 5.18
CA GLU A 41 1.52 7.53 5.96
C GLU A 41 0.03 7.86 6.09
N ASP A 42 -0.31 9.13 6.34
CA ASP A 42 -1.70 9.60 6.44
C ASP A 42 -2.47 9.54 5.11
N THR A 43 -1.76 9.56 3.97
CA THR A 43 -2.40 9.45 2.64
C THR A 43 -2.84 8.03 2.26
N ARG A 44 -2.30 6.99 2.93
CA ARG A 44 -2.48 5.57 2.57
C ARG A 44 -3.95 5.13 2.40
N PRO A 45 -4.88 5.51 3.31
CA PRO A 45 -6.30 5.10 3.19
C PRO A 45 -6.99 5.66 1.92
N PHE A 46 -6.48 6.76 1.39
CA PHE A 46 -7.05 7.47 0.24
C PHE A 46 -6.48 6.98 -1.08
N ILE A 47 -5.20 6.60 -1.11
CA ILE A 47 -4.52 6.14 -2.33
C ILE A 47 -4.74 4.66 -2.64
N THR A 48 -5.37 3.89 -1.74
CA THR A 48 -5.55 2.42 -1.91
C THR A 48 -6.21 2.07 -3.25
N CYS A 49 -7.26 2.79 -3.64
CA CYS A 49 -7.92 2.58 -4.93
C CYS A 49 -7.03 2.96 -6.12
N GLY A 50 -6.22 4.02 -5.98
CA GLY A 50 -5.22 4.41 -6.98
C GLY A 50 -4.14 3.33 -7.17
N VAL A 51 -3.61 2.80 -6.08
CA VAL A 51 -2.61 1.71 -6.11
C VAL A 51 -3.21 0.44 -6.73
N CYS A 52 -4.46 0.07 -6.40
CA CYS A 52 -5.15 -1.04 -7.08
C CYS A 52 -5.16 -0.84 -8.61
N ARG A 53 -5.60 0.33 -9.08
CA ARG A 53 -5.71 0.60 -10.52
C ARG A 53 -4.35 0.54 -11.21
N MET A 54 -3.31 1.03 -10.56
CA MET A 54 -1.93 0.95 -11.04
C MET A 54 -1.46 -0.51 -11.19
N ILE A 55 -1.63 -1.33 -10.16
CA ILE A 55 -1.19 -2.74 -10.18
C ILE A 55 -1.97 -3.55 -11.22
N VAL A 56 -3.28 -3.35 -11.29
CA VAL A 56 -4.15 -4.03 -12.27
C VAL A 56 -3.81 -3.60 -13.70
N ALA A 57 -3.56 -2.32 -13.94
CA ALA A 57 -3.07 -1.86 -15.24
C ALA A 57 -1.74 -2.52 -15.60
N HIS A 58 -0.81 -2.61 -14.64
CA HIS A 58 0.47 -3.28 -14.84
C HIS A 58 0.31 -4.78 -15.16
N ALA A 59 -0.65 -5.46 -14.52
CA ALA A 59 -0.99 -6.85 -14.82
C ALA A 59 -1.44 -7.01 -16.28
N TYR A 60 -2.34 -6.15 -16.77
CA TYR A 60 -2.78 -6.18 -18.17
C TYR A 60 -1.67 -5.84 -19.17
N ASP A 61 -0.68 -5.04 -18.77
CA ASP A 61 0.45 -4.68 -19.64
C ASP A 61 1.51 -5.80 -19.73
N ARG A 62 1.66 -6.60 -18.66
CA ARG A 62 2.75 -7.59 -18.53
C ARG A 62 2.29 -9.02 -18.78
N LEU A 63 1.03 -9.31 -18.48
CA LEU A 63 0.44 -10.63 -18.62
C LEU A 63 -0.67 -10.59 -19.66
N ASP A 64 -0.76 -11.66 -20.44
CA ASP A 64 -1.98 -11.95 -21.15
C ASP A 64 -3.00 -12.55 -20.16
N VAL A 65 -3.74 -11.66 -19.48
CA VAL A 65 -4.69 -12.02 -18.40
C VAL A 65 -5.75 -13.04 -18.87
N LEU A 66 -5.98 -13.20 -20.18
CA LEU A 66 -6.86 -14.23 -20.73
C LEU A 66 -6.31 -15.64 -20.56
N THR A 67 -5.01 -15.79 -20.81
CA THR A 67 -4.36 -17.09 -21.00
C THR A 67 -3.48 -17.47 -19.82
N ALA A 68 -3.07 -16.50 -19.00
CA ALA A 68 -2.41 -16.76 -17.72
C ALA A 68 -3.31 -17.64 -16.84
N ASP A 69 -2.73 -18.63 -16.16
CA ASP A 69 -3.40 -19.38 -15.10
C ASP A 69 -3.49 -18.54 -13.81
N ASP A 70 -4.32 -18.98 -12.86
CA ASP A 70 -4.54 -18.24 -11.62
C ASP A 70 -3.24 -18.15 -10.78
N GLU A 71 -2.41 -19.20 -10.76
CA GLU A 71 -1.12 -19.21 -10.03
C GLU A 71 -0.19 -18.10 -10.54
N SER A 72 -0.11 -17.92 -11.86
CA SER A 72 0.68 -16.86 -12.50
C SER A 72 0.16 -15.46 -12.15
N LEU A 73 -1.17 -15.29 -12.07
CA LEU A 73 -1.79 -14.03 -11.66
C LEU A 73 -1.50 -13.72 -10.18
N HIS A 74 -1.60 -14.71 -9.30
CA HIS A 74 -1.25 -14.58 -7.88
C HIS A 74 0.23 -14.23 -7.69
N ALA A 75 1.13 -14.98 -8.33
CA ALA A 75 2.56 -14.74 -8.28
C ALA A 75 2.94 -13.34 -8.79
N PHE A 76 2.24 -12.85 -9.83
CA PHE A 76 2.42 -11.49 -10.31
C PHE A 76 1.97 -10.45 -9.29
N LEU A 77 0.80 -10.61 -8.66
CA LEU A 77 0.29 -9.65 -7.68
C LEU A 77 1.19 -9.59 -6.43
N GLU A 78 1.70 -10.73 -5.98
CA GLU A 78 2.68 -10.81 -4.89
C GLU A 78 3.99 -10.10 -5.28
N GLY A 79 4.54 -10.45 -6.45
CA GLY A 79 5.80 -9.86 -6.95
C GLY A 79 5.73 -8.37 -7.28
N ALA A 80 4.57 -7.87 -7.75
CA ALA A 80 4.38 -6.48 -8.13
C ALA A 80 4.47 -5.51 -6.94
N CYS A 81 4.24 -5.99 -5.72
CA CYS A 81 4.44 -5.21 -4.50
C CYS A 81 5.90 -5.27 -3.98
N GLU A 82 6.72 -6.17 -4.52
CA GLU A 82 8.11 -6.39 -4.07
C GLU A 82 9.14 -5.57 -4.86
N ALA A 83 10.38 -5.60 -4.38
CA ALA A 83 11.50 -4.81 -4.88
C ALA A 83 11.88 -4.96 -6.37
N PRO A 84 11.64 -6.10 -7.08
CA PRO A 84 11.97 -6.19 -8.51
C PRO A 84 11.19 -5.18 -9.37
N ASP A 85 9.94 -4.91 -8.99
CA ASP A 85 9.04 -3.98 -9.68
C ASP A 85 8.95 -2.63 -8.99
N ALA A 86 9.91 -2.28 -8.12
CA ALA A 86 9.97 -0.96 -7.47
C ALA A 86 9.95 0.20 -8.49
N GLN A 87 10.44 -0.04 -9.71
CA GLN A 87 10.38 0.91 -10.82
C GLN A 87 8.95 1.27 -11.24
N LEU A 88 7.96 0.40 -10.99
CA LEU A 88 6.56 0.69 -11.23
C LEU A 88 6.14 1.93 -10.45
N PHE A 89 6.41 1.97 -9.14
CA PHE A 89 6.00 3.07 -8.27
C PHE A 89 6.63 4.41 -8.68
N HIS A 90 7.84 4.40 -9.26
CA HIS A 90 8.48 5.62 -9.76
C HIS A 90 7.83 6.20 -11.02
N ARG A 91 7.04 5.41 -11.75
CA ARG A 91 6.25 5.90 -12.90
C ARG A 91 4.99 6.63 -12.49
N TYR A 92 4.66 6.63 -11.20
CA TYR A 92 3.46 7.22 -10.65
C TYR A 92 3.81 8.23 -9.56
N GLN A 93 2.82 9.03 -9.20
CA GLN A 93 2.94 10.05 -8.17
C GLN A 93 1.64 10.17 -7.40
N ILE A 94 1.75 10.48 -6.12
CA ILE A 94 0.58 10.80 -5.31
C ILE A 94 0.31 12.29 -5.47
N ALA A 95 -0.88 12.63 -5.93
CA ALA A 95 -1.30 14.01 -6.15
C ALA A 95 -2.75 14.20 -5.73
N ARG A 96 -3.14 15.46 -5.47
CA ARG A 96 -4.56 15.79 -5.28
C ARG A 96 -5.25 15.81 -6.65
N ALA A 97 -6.20 14.92 -6.85
CA ALA A 97 -7.08 14.90 -8.01
C ALA A 97 -7.96 16.16 -8.07
N HIS A 98 -8.63 16.39 -9.20
CA HIS A 98 -9.48 17.57 -9.42
C HIS A 98 -10.59 17.79 -8.38
N ALA A 99 -10.94 16.76 -7.59
CA ALA A 99 -11.93 16.86 -6.51
C ALA A 99 -11.32 17.15 -5.12
N GLY A 100 -10.01 17.44 -5.04
CA GLY A 100 -9.28 17.69 -3.79
C GLY A 100 -8.84 16.42 -3.06
N SER A 101 -9.27 15.24 -3.52
CA SER A 101 -8.89 13.94 -2.94
C SER A 101 -7.51 13.48 -3.39
N TRP A 102 -6.75 12.84 -2.52
CA TRP A 102 -5.51 12.16 -2.89
C TRP A 102 -5.77 11.00 -3.85
N ASP A 103 -4.94 10.89 -4.88
CA ASP A 103 -4.97 9.79 -5.84
C ASP A 103 -3.57 9.49 -6.37
N VAL A 104 -3.41 8.32 -6.98
CA VAL A 104 -2.20 7.91 -7.71
C VAL A 104 -2.41 8.19 -9.18
N ILE A 105 -1.56 9.03 -9.75
CA ILE A 105 -1.60 9.40 -11.17
C ILE A 105 -0.23 9.12 -11.83
N PRO A 106 -0.18 8.91 -13.16
CA PRO A 106 1.09 8.81 -13.87
C PRO A 106 1.95 10.06 -13.62
N SER A 107 3.24 9.85 -13.41
CA SER A 107 4.20 10.95 -13.27
C SER A 107 4.41 11.64 -14.62
N SER A 108 4.33 12.98 -14.63
CA SER A 108 4.66 13.80 -15.81
C SER A 108 6.14 14.14 -15.89
N GLU A 109 6.90 13.92 -14.82
CA GLU A 109 8.32 14.26 -14.73
C GLU A 109 9.19 13.05 -15.09
N PRO A 110 10.33 13.25 -15.77
CA PRO A 110 11.33 12.21 -15.94
C PRO A 110 11.79 11.70 -14.57
N ASP A 111 12.13 10.41 -14.48
CA ASP A 111 12.49 9.66 -13.26
C ASP A 111 13.70 10.28 -12.52
N ASP A 112 13.50 11.44 -11.88
CA ASP A 112 14.48 12.05 -11.00
C ASP A 112 14.28 11.49 -9.59
N ARG A 113 14.87 10.31 -9.41
CA ARG A 113 14.92 9.54 -8.15
C ARG A 113 15.55 10.32 -6.99
N ARG A 114 16.06 11.54 -7.22
CA ARG A 114 16.84 12.33 -6.26
C ARG A 114 16.02 13.29 -5.42
N THR A 115 14.72 13.47 -5.68
CA THR A 115 13.88 14.27 -4.80
C THR A 115 13.32 13.41 -3.67
N ASP A 116 13.56 13.81 -2.41
CA ASP A 116 13.16 13.07 -1.20
C ASP A 116 11.65 12.73 -1.19
N ILE A 117 10.84 13.65 -1.73
CA ILE A 117 9.39 13.47 -1.89
C ILE A 117 9.04 12.23 -2.73
N ARG A 118 9.72 12.00 -3.86
CA ARG A 118 9.41 10.87 -4.76
C ARG A 118 9.72 9.53 -4.12
N LYS A 119 10.81 9.48 -3.36
CA LYS A 119 11.17 8.31 -2.56
C LYS A 119 10.07 7.98 -1.57
N TRP A 120 9.56 8.96 -0.82
CA TRP A 120 8.50 8.73 0.15
C TRP A 120 7.15 8.36 -0.49
N GLN A 121 6.80 8.96 -1.62
CA GLN A 121 5.61 8.56 -2.39
C GLN A 121 5.70 7.11 -2.86
N ALA A 122 6.85 6.70 -3.41
CA ALA A 122 7.06 5.33 -3.85
C ALA A 122 6.97 4.34 -2.67
N LEU A 123 7.57 4.69 -1.52
CA LEU A 123 7.46 3.89 -0.30
C LEU A 123 6.00 3.77 0.17
N SER A 124 5.23 4.87 0.17
CA SER A 124 3.83 4.85 0.58
C SER A 124 2.95 4.01 -0.37
N MET A 125 3.18 4.10 -1.68
CA MET A 125 2.49 3.25 -2.65
C MET A 125 2.86 1.78 -2.50
N ARG A 126 4.14 1.46 -2.30
CA ARG A 126 4.63 0.10 -2.06
C ARG A 126 4.03 -0.48 -0.78
N ASP A 127 4.09 0.25 0.32
CA ASP A 127 3.55 -0.21 1.60
C ASP A 127 2.01 -0.35 1.51
N THR A 128 1.33 0.50 0.72
CA THR A 128 -0.10 0.30 0.43
C THR A 128 -0.33 -0.96 -0.41
N CYS A 129 0.52 -1.26 -1.38
CA CYS A 129 0.49 -2.51 -2.14
C CYS A 129 0.61 -3.71 -1.19
N THR A 130 1.69 -3.76 -0.39
CA THR A 130 1.98 -4.88 0.51
C THR A 130 0.91 -5.10 1.57
N PHE A 131 0.39 -4.03 2.19
CA PHE A 131 -0.49 -4.16 3.35
C PHE A 131 -1.98 -4.06 3.03
N ALA A 132 -2.36 -3.55 1.86
CA ALA A 132 -3.77 -3.43 1.46
C ALA A 132 -4.09 -4.21 0.18
N ILE A 133 -3.24 -4.17 -0.85
CA ILE A 133 -3.53 -4.83 -2.13
C ILE A 133 -3.24 -6.33 -2.08
N ALA A 134 -2.03 -6.73 -1.68
CA ALA A 134 -1.62 -8.14 -1.65
C ALA A 134 -2.54 -9.05 -0.82
N PRO A 135 -3.08 -8.63 0.35
CA PRO A 135 -4.05 -9.45 1.10
C PRO A 135 -5.40 -9.65 0.41
N ASN A 136 -5.66 -8.96 -0.71
CA ASN A 136 -6.90 -9.03 -1.49
C ASN A 136 -6.67 -9.68 -2.87
N ASP A 137 -5.56 -10.39 -3.07
CA ASP A 137 -5.17 -11.00 -4.33
C ASP A 137 -6.25 -11.94 -4.91
N GLU A 138 -6.86 -12.81 -4.11
CA GLU A 138 -7.96 -13.70 -4.55
C GLU A 138 -9.14 -12.92 -5.14
N ALA A 139 -9.54 -11.83 -4.47
CA ALA A 139 -10.61 -10.96 -4.96
C ALA A 139 -10.21 -10.25 -6.26
N ILE A 140 -8.95 -9.81 -6.36
CA ILE A 140 -8.41 -9.17 -7.57
C ILE A 140 -8.36 -10.16 -8.73
N VAL A 141 -7.86 -11.38 -8.54
CA VAL A 141 -7.79 -12.44 -9.56
C VAL A 141 -9.19 -12.80 -10.05
N SER A 142 -10.14 -13.02 -9.14
CA SER A 142 -11.55 -13.27 -9.50
C SER A 142 -12.14 -12.13 -10.33
N ALA A 143 -11.82 -10.88 -9.97
CA ALA A 143 -12.28 -9.71 -10.69
C ALA A 143 -11.59 -9.53 -12.04
N LEU A 144 -10.29 -9.84 -12.17
CA LEU A 144 -9.55 -9.83 -13.44
C LEU A 144 -10.20 -10.74 -14.48
N ARG A 145 -10.65 -11.92 -14.07
CA ARG A 145 -11.40 -12.86 -14.94
C ARG A 145 -12.75 -12.31 -15.35
N ARG A 146 -13.49 -11.73 -14.40
CA ARG A 146 -14.85 -11.22 -14.63
C ARG A 146 -14.88 -9.97 -15.52
N CYS A 147 -13.92 -9.09 -15.33
CA CYS A 147 -13.88 -7.77 -15.96
C CYS A 147 -13.05 -7.76 -17.25
N HIS A 148 -12.57 -8.90 -17.72
CA HIS A 148 -11.64 -8.97 -18.85
C HIS A 148 -12.19 -8.29 -20.12
N ASP A 149 -13.44 -8.60 -20.48
CA ASP A 149 -14.10 -8.09 -21.69
C ASP A 149 -14.66 -6.66 -21.52
N ASP A 150 -14.46 -6.03 -20.36
CA ASP A 150 -14.94 -4.68 -20.12
C ASP A 150 -14.01 -3.64 -20.77
N THR A 151 -14.56 -2.72 -21.54
CA THR A 151 -13.85 -1.53 -22.05
C THR A 151 -13.23 -0.68 -20.92
N GLN A 152 -13.75 -0.81 -19.70
CA GLN A 152 -13.26 -0.22 -18.46
C GLN A 152 -12.72 -1.30 -17.50
N ARG A 153 -12.00 -2.30 -18.03
CA ARG A 153 -11.45 -3.43 -17.26
C ARG A 153 -10.73 -3.03 -15.96
N VAL A 154 -9.84 -2.04 -15.99
CA VAL A 154 -9.09 -1.61 -14.79
C VAL A 154 -10.04 -1.03 -13.71
N PRO A 155 -10.91 -0.03 -14.01
CA PRO A 155 -11.95 0.40 -13.08
C PRO A 155 -12.86 -0.72 -12.59
N CYS A 156 -13.31 -1.62 -13.47
CA CYS A 156 -14.20 -2.73 -13.14
C CYS A 156 -13.57 -3.64 -12.08
N VAL A 157 -12.31 -4.05 -12.28
CA VAL A 157 -11.60 -4.93 -11.35
C VAL A 157 -11.54 -4.30 -9.97
N CYS A 158 -11.03 -3.08 -9.87
CA CYS A 158 -10.83 -2.45 -8.58
C CYS A 158 -12.16 -2.10 -7.87
N ALA A 159 -13.22 -1.77 -8.62
CA ALA A 159 -14.56 -1.56 -8.06
C ALA A 159 -15.21 -2.85 -7.53
N ALA A 160 -14.86 -4.01 -8.07
CA ALA A 160 -15.34 -5.31 -7.61
C ALA A 160 -14.66 -5.79 -6.31
N THR A 161 -13.61 -5.11 -5.86
CA THR A 161 -12.89 -5.41 -4.61
C THR A 161 -13.29 -4.44 -3.48
N PRO A 162 -13.05 -4.76 -2.20
CA PRO A 162 -13.26 -3.81 -1.11
C PRO A 162 -12.29 -2.61 -1.14
N LEU A 163 -11.26 -2.63 -1.99
CA LEU A 163 -10.16 -1.65 -2.04
C LEU A 163 -10.62 -0.25 -2.49
N CYS A 164 -11.60 -0.19 -3.39
CA CYS A 164 -12.16 1.06 -3.91
C CYS A 164 -13.48 1.47 -3.24
N GLN A 165 -13.89 0.77 -2.18
CA GLN A 165 -15.08 1.11 -1.40
C GLN A 165 -14.76 2.08 -0.24
N SER A 166 -13.48 2.42 -0.07
CA SER A 166 -12.94 3.29 0.98
C SER A 166 -13.49 4.72 0.95
N LYS A 167 -13.65 5.27 2.15
CA LYS A 167 -14.39 6.49 2.51
C LYS A 167 -13.85 7.72 1.76
N ARG A 168 -14.73 8.46 1.08
CA ARG A 168 -14.42 9.82 0.61
C ARG A 168 -13.87 10.62 1.80
N GLU A 169 -12.75 11.32 1.60
CA GLU A 169 -12.29 12.31 2.58
C GLU A 169 -13.47 13.20 2.97
N PRO A 170 -13.62 13.53 4.27
CA PRO A 170 -14.52 14.62 4.62
C PRO A 170 -14.06 15.83 3.82
N LYS A 171 -14.96 16.41 3.01
CA LYS A 171 -14.68 17.66 2.30
C LYS A 171 -14.18 18.65 3.35
N VAL A 172 -12.91 19.03 3.29
CA VAL A 172 -12.38 20.13 4.10
C VAL A 172 -13.12 21.36 3.59
N ALA A 173 -14.03 21.87 4.43
CA ALA A 173 -14.89 23.01 4.13
C ALA A 173 -14.10 24.32 4.05
#